data_AF-A0A1K0IPT1-F1
#
_entry.id   AF-A0A1K0IPT1-F1
#
_cell.length_a   1.000
_cell.length_b   1.000
_cell.length_c   1.000
_cell.angle_alpha   90.00
_cell.angle_beta   90.00
_cell.angle_gamma   90.00
#
_symmetry.space_group_name_H-M   'P 1'
#
loop_
_entity.id
_entity.type
_entity.pdbx_description
1 polymer ?
#
loop_
_entity_poly.entity_id
_entity_poly.type
_entity_poly.pdbx_seq_one_letter_code
_entity_poly.pdbx_strand_id
1 'polypeptide(L)'
;MSAANREALARMRAALDQHLAGSMPAADLVRAWRDAGSGLALPPVYGQAMEELLRRLEMSAVFAQDSCSFSSSAVTDQLTRWLDKAATV
;
A
#
# COMPACT_ATOMS: atom_id res chain seq x y z
N MET A 1 -2.52 -7.07 18.03
CA MET A 1 -3.15 -7.43 16.73
C MET A 1 -4.23 -8.54 16.74
N SER A 2 -5.43 -8.26 16.21
CA SER A 2 -6.52 -9.24 16.01
C SER A 2 -6.26 -10.20 14.84
N ALA A 3 -6.99 -11.32 14.76
CA ALA A 3 -6.90 -12.24 13.61
C ALA A 3 -7.33 -11.57 12.29
N ALA A 4 -8.39 -10.77 12.33
CA ALA A 4 -8.86 -9.98 11.19
C ALA A 4 -7.80 -8.99 10.69
N ASN A 5 -7.10 -8.29 11.60
CA ASN A 5 -6.01 -7.38 11.21
C ASN A 5 -4.87 -8.15 10.54
N ARG A 6 -4.49 -9.33 11.05
CA ARG A 6 -3.45 -10.16 10.42
C ARG A 6 -3.81 -10.58 9.01
N GLU A 7 -5.05 -11.01 8.80
CA GLU A 7 -5.55 -11.42 7.49
C GLU A 7 -5.60 -10.25 6.51
N ALA A 8 -6.08 -9.08 6.93
CA ALA A 8 -6.08 -7.88 6.13
C ALA A 8 -4.66 -7.44 5.73
N LEU A 9 -3.72 -7.40 6.70
CA LEU A 9 -2.33 -7.05 6.42
C LEU A 9 -1.63 -8.07 5.51
N ALA A 10 -1.95 -9.36 5.62
CA ALA A 10 -1.44 -10.39 4.72
C ALA A 10 -1.93 -10.19 3.27
N ARG A 11 -3.22 -9.83 3.09
CA ARG A 11 -3.78 -9.49 1.78
C ARG A 11 -3.11 -8.26 1.18
N MET A 12 -2.91 -7.21 1.98
CA MET A 12 -2.23 -5.99 1.55
C MET A 12 -0.78 -6.26 1.13
N ARG A 13 -0.06 -7.11 1.88
CA ARG A 13 1.30 -7.56 1.53
C ARG A 13 1.30 -8.29 0.19
N ALA A 14 0.41 -9.27 0.00
CA ALA A 14 0.34 -10.02 -1.25
C ALA A 14 0.04 -9.12 -2.45
N ALA A 15 -0.85 -8.14 -2.31
CA ALA A 15 -1.12 -7.16 -3.36
C ALA A 15 0.12 -6.30 -3.69
N LEU A 16 0.86 -5.85 -2.66
CA LEU A 16 2.09 -5.08 -2.85
C LEU A 16 3.17 -5.91 -3.57
N ASP A 17 3.34 -7.17 -3.19
CA ASP A 17 4.30 -8.07 -3.84
C ASP A 17 3.93 -8.32 -5.32
N GLN A 18 2.64 -8.47 -5.64
CA GLN A 18 2.16 -8.57 -7.02
C GLN A 18 2.43 -7.30 -7.82
N HIS A 19 2.30 -6.12 -7.20
CA HIS A 19 2.61 -4.85 -7.84
C HIS A 19 4.12 -4.71 -8.11
N LEU A 20 4.96 -5.06 -7.13
CA LEU A 20 6.42 -5.07 -7.26
C LEU A 20 6.90 -6.07 -8.33
N ALA A 21 6.20 -7.20 -8.49
CA ALA A 21 6.45 -8.17 -9.55
C ALA A 21 5.93 -7.72 -10.94
N GLY A 22 5.34 -6.52 -11.05
CA GLY A 22 4.76 -6.01 -12.29
C GLY A 22 3.49 -6.74 -12.73
N SER A 23 2.92 -7.60 -11.88
CA SER A 23 1.72 -8.39 -12.16
C SER A 23 0.42 -7.68 -11.75
N MET A 24 0.52 -6.55 -11.05
CA MET A 24 -0.62 -5.74 -10.60
C MET A 24 -0.36 -4.25 -10.89
N PRO A 25 -1.24 -3.56 -11.64
CA PRO A 25 -1.19 -2.12 -11.80
C PRO A 25 -1.36 -1.37 -10.47
N ALA A 26 -0.78 -0.16 -10.38
CA ALA A 26 -0.89 0.69 -9.18
C ALA A 26 -2.35 0.98 -8.78
N ALA A 27 -3.24 1.17 -9.75
CA ALA A 27 -4.66 1.42 -9.49
C ALA A 27 -5.35 0.23 -8.79
N ASP A 28 -4.99 -0.99 -9.16
CA ASP A 28 -5.56 -2.21 -8.56
C ASP A 28 -5.00 -2.44 -7.16
N LEU A 29 -3.70 -2.18 -6.96
CA LEU A 29 -3.07 -2.19 -5.64
C LEU A 29 -3.79 -1.23 -4.67
N VAL A 30 -4.04 -0.01 -5.12
CA VAL A 30 -4.69 1.03 -4.31
C VAL A 30 -6.11 0.63 -3.93
N ARG A 31 -6.89 0.07 -4.87
CA ARG A 31 -8.24 -0.44 -4.59
C ARG A 31 -8.19 -1.56 -3.55
N ALA A 32 -7.30 -2.54 -3.73
CA ALA A 32 -7.15 -3.65 -2.79
C ALA A 32 -6.76 -3.18 -1.38
N TRP A 33 -5.89 -2.16 -1.29
CA TRP A 33 -5.47 -1.59 0.00
C TRP A 33 -6.58 -0.79 0.68
N ARG A 34 -7.36 0.03 -0.04
CA ARG A 34 -8.50 0.76 0.54
C ARG A 34 -9.58 -0.20 1.04
N ASP A 35 -9.86 -1.26 0.29
CA ASP A 35 -10.83 -2.29 0.69
C ASP A 35 -10.38 -3.01 1.96
N ALA A 36 -9.14 -3.52 1.99
CA ALA A 36 -8.58 -4.18 3.18
C ALA A 36 -8.44 -3.22 4.38
N GLY A 37 -8.10 -1.95 4.13
CA GLY A 37 -7.89 -0.93 5.15
C GLY A 37 -9.18 -0.57 5.91
N SER A 38 -10.34 -0.68 5.27
CA SER A 38 -11.64 -0.42 5.90
C SER A 38 -11.93 -1.35 7.10
N GLY A 39 -11.36 -2.56 7.09
CA GLY A 39 -11.50 -3.56 8.15
C GLY A 39 -10.41 -3.53 9.22
N LEU A 40 -9.40 -2.65 9.10
CA LEU A 40 -8.31 -2.58 10.06
C LEU A 40 -8.69 -1.84 11.33
N ALA A 41 -8.63 -2.54 12.46
CA ALA A 41 -8.72 -1.92 13.78
C ALA A 41 -7.32 -1.40 14.21
N LEU A 42 -6.83 -0.35 13.56
CA LEU A 42 -5.55 0.32 13.86
C LEU A 42 -5.77 1.76 14.34
N PRO A 43 -4.80 2.37 15.05
CA PRO A 43 -4.87 3.78 15.40
C PRO A 43 -5.08 4.68 14.16
N PRO A 44 -5.87 5.77 14.24
CA PRO A 44 -6.24 6.60 13.08
C PRO A 44 -5.05 7.12 12.24
N VAL A 45 -3.90 7.33 12.87
CA VAL A 45 -2.66 7.76 12.22
C VAL A 45 -2.19 6.77 11.14
N TYR A 46 -2.47 5.47 11.29
CA TYR A 46 -2.10 4.47 10.28
C TYR A 46 -2.97 4.62 9.03
N GLY A 47 -4.27 4.87 9.18
CA GLY A 47 -5.16 5.13 8.05
C GLY A 47 -4.77 6.39 7.28
N GLN A 48 -4.44 7.48 7.99
CA GLN A 48 -3.96 8.72 7.37
C GLN A 48 -2.65 8.52 6.60
N ALA A 49 -1.68 7.84 7.21
CA ALA A 49 -0.40 7.54 6.57
C ALA A 49 -0.58 6.63 5.34
N MET A 50 -1.47 5.63 5.42
CA MET A 50 -1.79 4.74 4.31
C MET A 50 -2.37 5.51 3.13
N GLU A 51 -3.41 6.33 3.36
CA GLU A 51 -4.05 7.09 2.28
C GLU A 51 -3.10 8.06 1.58
N GLU A 52 -2.20 8.73 2.33
CA GLU A 52 -1.19 9.61 1.73
C GLU A 52 -0.20 8.83 0.84
N LEU A 53 0.23 7.64 1.27
CA LEU A 53 1.10 6.78 0.46
C LEU A 53 0.39 6.28 -0.80
N LEU A 54 -0.87 5.86 -0.69
CA LEU A 54 -1.68 5.42 -1.84
C LEU A 54 -1.90 6.54 -2.84
N ARG A 55 -2.21 7.75 -2.37
CA ARG A 55 -2.37 8.94 -3.24
C ARG A 55 -1.08 9.26 -4.00
N ARG A 56 0.08 9.17 -3.33
CA ARG A 56 1.39 9.39 -3.98
C ARG A 56 1.69 8.30 -5.01
N LEU A 57 1.30 7.05 -4.75
CA LEU A 57 1.43 5.96 -5.70
C LEU A 57 0.57 6.21 -6.96
N GLU A 58 -0.71 6.58 -6.79
CA GLU A 58 -1.62 6.91 -7.90
C GLU A 58 -1.05 8.03 -8.77
N MET A 59 -0.57 9.10 -8.14
CA MET A 59 0.08 10.20 -8.85
C MET A 59 1.32 9.72 -9.59
N SER A 60 2.20 8.93 -8.95
CA SER A 60 3.40 8.41 -9.61
C SER A 60 3.06 7.56 -10.84
N ALA A 61 1.97 6.78 -10.80
CA ALA A 61 1.53 5.96 -11.92
C ALA A 61 0.98 6.79 -13.09
N VAL A 62 0.33 7.92 -12.82
CA VAL A 62 -0.16 8.87 -13.84
C VAL A 62 1.01 9.57 -14.54
N PHE A 63 2.05 9.95 -13.80
CA PHE A 63 3.22 10.66 -14.35
C PHE A 63 4.35 9.76 -14.85
N ALA A 64 4.29 8.45 -14.60
CA ALA A 64 5.32 7.48 -15.03
C ALA A 64 5.39 7.27 -16.55
N GLN A 65 4.46 7.84 -17.33
CA GLN A 65 4.48 7.76 -18.79
C GLN A 65 5.55 8.64 -19.45
N ASP A 66 6.10 9.65 -18.74
CA ASP A 66 7.00 10.65 -19.34
C ASP A 66 8.46 10.60 -18.87
N SER A 67 8.84 9.81 -17.85
CA SER A 67 10.24 9.79 -17.38
C SER A 67 10.63 8.52 -16.64
N CYS A 68 11.75 7.94 -17.07
CA CYS A 68 12.45 6.84 -16.42
C CYS A 68 12.67 7.08 -14.91
N SER A 69 12.28 6.09 -14.09
CA SER A 69 12.86 5.81 -12.77
C SER A 69 12.72 6.86 -11.65
N PHE A 70 11.69 7.71 -11.64
CA PHE A 70 11.47 8.64 -10.53
C PHE A 70 10.26 8.28 -9.65
N SER A 71 10.51 8.18 -8.34
CA SER A 71 9.57 8.15 -7.21
C SER A 71 8.73 6.90 -6.91
N SER A 72 8.39 6.02 -7.86
CA SER A 72 7.50 4.89 -7.55
C SER A 72 8.10 3.87 -6.58
N SER A 73 9.40 3.56 -6.69
CA SER A 73 10.09 2.63 -5.77
C SER A 73 10.15 3.17 -4.33
N ALA A 74 10.36 4.48 -4.16
CA ALA A 74 10.38 5.10 -2.85
C ALA A 74 9.00 5.03 -2.16
N VAL A 75 7.91 5.09 -2.92
CA VAL A 75 6.55 4.93 -2.39
C VAL A 75 6.28 3.48 -1.99
N THR A 76 6.66 2.50 -2.83
CA THR A 76 6.50 1.07 -2.50
C THR A 76 7.36 0.65 -1.29
N ASP A 77 8.53 1.25 -1.10
CA ASP A 77 9.35 1.05 0.10
C ASP A 77 8.68 1.60 1.36
N GLN A 78 8.01 2.75 1.24
CA GLN A 78 7.24 3.31 2.36
C GLN A 78 6.00 2.48 2.68
N LEU A 79 5.31 1.94 1.68
CA LEU A 79 4.20 0.99 1.86
C LEU A 79 4.67 -0.28 2.58
N THR A 80 5.86 -0.80 2.22
CA THR A 80 6.49 -1.93 2.90
C THR A 80 6.73 -1.64 4.38
N ARG A 81 7.35 -0.48 4.69
CA ARG A 81 7.59 -0.06 6.08
C ARG A 81 6.30 0.17 6.86
N TRP A 82 5.27 0.70 6.21
CA TRP A 82 3.96 0.88 6.83
C TRP A 82 3.37 -0.47 7.26
N LEU A 83 3.44 -1.49 6.39
CA LEU A 83 2.97 -2.84 6.71
C LEU A 83 3.75 -3.46 7.87
N ASP A 84 5.08 -3.35 7.85
CA ASP A 84 5.93 -3.87 8.92
C ASP A 84 5.56 -3.24 10.26
N LYS A 85 5.32 -1.93 10.27
CA LYS A 85 4.91 -1.21 11.47
C LYS A 85 3.49 -1.61 11.91
N ALA A 86 2.53 -1.66 10.98
CA ALA A 86 1.16 -2.08 11.26
C ALA A 86 1.07 -3.52 11.82
N ALA A 87 1.96 -4.41 11.38
CA ALA A 87 2.07 -5.77 11.88
C ALA A 87 2.63 -5.88 13.31
N THR A 88 3.17 -4.80 13.88
CA THR A 88 3.69 -4.77 15.26
C THR A 88 2.72 -4.18 16.28
N VAL A 89 1.53 -3.75 15.84
CA VAL A 89 0.47 -3.16 16.67
C VAL A 89 -0.58 -4.22 17.06
#